data_AF-A0A7V5WNN2-F1
#
_entry.id   AF-A0A7V5WNN2-F1
#
_cell.length_a   1.000
_cell.length_b   1.000
_cell.length_c   1.000
_cell.angle_alpha   90.00
_cell.angle_beta   90.00
_cell.angle_gamma   90.00
#
_symmetry.space_group_name_H-M   'P 1'
#
loop_
_entity.id
_entity.type
_entity.pdbx_description
1 polymer ?
#
loop_
_entity_poly.entity_id
_entity_poly.type
_entity_poly.pdbx_seq_one_letter_code
_entity_poly.pdbx_strand_id
1 'polypeptide(L)' 'MKVSNEGFKQVLRRFPSGVTVVTVKNGTEVHGITVSAFISVSIDPELILVSIGKQA' A
#
# COMPACT_ATOMS: atom_id res chain seq x y z
N MET A 1 -2.53 17.00 -22.11
CA MET A 1 -1.22 17.14 -21.43
C MET A 1 -0.92 15.86 -20.68
N LYS A 2 0.25 15.23 -20.86
CA LYS A 2 0.62 13.98 -20.18
C LYS A 2 1.42 14.31 -18.92
N VAL A 3 1.05 13.74 -17.77
CA VAL A 3 1.82 13.89 -16.52
C VAL A 3 3.05 13.00 -16.59
N SER A 4 4.22 13.51 -16.23
CA SER A 4 5.45 12.71 -16.14
C SER A 4 5.43 11.83 -14.88
N ASN A 5 6.11 10.69 -14.91
CA ASN A 5 6.18 9.79 -13.75
C ASN A 5 6.73 10.51 -12.50
N GLU A 6 7.76 11.33 -12.66
CA GLU A 6 8.32 12.11 -11.56
C GLU A 6 7.36 13.20 -11.07
N GLY A 7 6.67 13.90 -11.98
CA GLY A 7 5.63 14.86 -11.60
C GLY A 7 4.51 14.21 -10.79
N PHE A 8 4.05 13.02 -11.21
CA PHE A 8 3.04 12.26 -10.49
C PHE A 8 3.52 11.85 -9.08
N LYS A 9 4.73 11.30 -8.96
CA LYS A 9 5.32 10.94 -7.65
C LYS A 9 5.48 12.16 -6.74
N GLN A 10 5.92 13.30 -7.27
CA GLN A 10 6.10 14.53 -6.48
C GLN A 10 4.78 15.02 -5.88
N VAL A 11 3.68 14.94 -6.63
CA VAL A 11 2.35 15.29 -6.11
C VAL A 11 1.93 14.33 -5.01
N LEU A 12 2.09 13.01 -5.21
CA LEU A 12 1.71 12.00 -4.21
C LEU A 12 2.51 12.11 -2.91
N ARG A 13 3.79 12.52 -2.96
CA ARG A 13 4.62 12.75 -1.75
C ARG A 13 4.06 13.82 -0.81
N ARG A 14 3.16 14.68 -1.29
CA ARG A 14 2.52 15.73 -0.46
C ARG A 14 1.39 15.18 0.41
N PHE A 15 0.91 13.96 0.15
CA PHE A 15 -0.09 13.29 0.97
C PHE A 15 0.62 12.39 1.99
N PRO A 16 0.74 12.81 3.27
CA PRO A 16 1.39 12.00 4.28
C PRO A 16 0.59 10.72 4.54
N SER A 17 1.30 9.61 4.72
CA SER A 17 0.72 8.32 5.04
C SER A 17 1.52 7.62 6.12
N GLY A 18 0.86 6.69 6.82
CA GLY A 18 1.55 5.79 7.74
C GLY A 18 2.47 4.82 6.98
N VAL A 19 3.30 4.14 7.76
CA VAL A 19 4.11 3.02 7.28
C VAL A 19 3.59 1.75 7.93
N THR A 20 3.13 0.81 7.11
CA THR A 20 2.59 -0.47 7.57
C THR A 20 3.45 -1.60 7.02
N VAL A 21 3.83 -2.57 7.86
CA VAL A 21 4.42 -3.83 7.39
C VAL A 21 3.31 -4.86 7.29
N VAL A 22 3.00 -5.30 6.06
CA VAL A 22 2.03 -6.37 5.81
C VAL A 22 2.78 -7.68 5.74
N THR A 23 2.36 -8.65 6.54
CA THR A 23 3.00 -9.97 6.61
C THR A 23 2.03 -11.07 6.22
N VAL A 24 2.54 -12.10 5.56
CA VAL A 24 1.80 -13.34 5.28
C VAL A 24 2.69 -14.53 5.59
N LYS A 25 2.08 -15.62 6.06
CA LYS A 25 2.77 -16.89 6.27
C LYS A 25 2.32 -17.87 5.19
N ASN A 26 3.27 -18.43 4.46
CA ASN A 26 3.05 -19.46 3.44
C ASN A 26 3.78 -20.74 3.86
N GLY A 27 3.04 -21.69 4.45
CA GLY A 27 3.64 -22.88 5.07
C GLY A 27 4.56 -22.50 6.23
N THR A 28 5.86 -22.78 6.11
CA THR A 28 6.87 -22.41 7.11
C THR A 28 7.52 -21.04 6.84
N GLU A 29 7.34 -20.49 5.64
CA GLU A 29 7.95 -19.22 5.25
C GLU A 29 7.08 -18.02 5.67
N VAL A 30 7.75 -16.94 6.08
CA VAL A 30 7.12 -15.65 6.40
C VAL A 30 7.59 -14.63 5.38
N HIS A 31 6.63 -13.99 4.71
CA HIS A 31 6.88 -12.89 3.80
C HIS A 31 6.39 -11.59 4.42
N GLY A 32 7.06 -10.48 4.10
CA GLY A 32 6.70 -9.16 4.58
C GLY A 32 6.96 -8.10 3.51
N ILE A 33 6.05 -7.13 3.41
CA ILE A 33 6.22 -5.95 2.55
C ILE A 33 5.90 -4.68 3.33
N THR A 34 6.75 -3.67 3.17
CA THR A 34 6.46 -2.33 3.66
C THR A 34 5.55 -1.61 2.66
N VAL A 35 4.39 -1.18 3.12
CA VAL A 35 3.40 -0.46 2.31
C VAL A 35 3.00 0.84 3.01
N SER A 36 2.73 1.86 2.20
CA SER A 36 2.10 3.10 2.65
C SER A 36 0.65 3.23 2.18
N ALA A 37 0.21 2.37 1.26
CA ALA A 37 -1.14 2.33 0.70
C ALA A 37 -2.05 1.37 1.48
N PHE A 38 -2.29 1.70 2.75
CA PHE A 38 -3.21 0.99 3.66
C PHE A 38 -4.41 1.89 3.98
N ILE A 39 -5.63 1.36 3.87
CA ILE A 39 -6.87 2.13 4.09
C ILE A 39 -7.91 1.25 4.81
N SER A 40 -8.55 1.80 5.86
CA SER A 40 -9.77 1.22 6.45
C SER A 40 -10.96 1.47 5.52
N VAL A 41 -11.73 0.42 5.20
CA VAL A 41 -12.81 0.48 4.20
C VAL A 41 -14.18 0.46 4.84
N SER A 42 -14.43 -0.48 5.76
CA SER A 42 -15.72 -0.61 6.42
C SER A 42 -15.55 -1.21 7.82
N ILE A 43 -16.52 -0.93 8.69
CA ILE A 43 -16.65 -1.56 10.01
C ILE A 43 -17.71 -2.66 10.01
N ASP A 44 -18.67 -2.63 9.07
CA ASP A 44 -19.70 -3.65 8.93
C ASP A 44 -19.91 -3.95 7.43
N PRO A 45 -19.35 -5.05 6.89
CA PRO A 45 -18.37 -5.94 7.56
C PRO A 45 -17.01 -5.26 7.79
N GLU A 46 -16.15 -5.77 8.68
CA GLU A 46 -14.81 -5.21 8.89
C GLU A 46 -13.91 -5.43 7.66
N LEU A 47 -13.57 -4.35 6.96
CA LEU A 47 -12.79 -4.41 5.72
C LEU A 47 -11.64 -3.41 5.73
N ILE A 48 -10.50 -3.84 5.20
CA ILE A 48 -9.34 -3.01 4.89
C ILE A 48 -8.89 -3.26 3.45
N LEU A 49 -8.17 -2.31 2.87
CA LEU A 49 -7.55 -2.41 1.56
C LEU A 49 -6.05 -2.15 1.66
N VAL A 50 -5.27 -2.99 1.00
CA VAL A 50 -3.84 -2.77 0.74
C VAL A 50 -3.60 -2.81 -0.75
N SER A 51 -2.96 -1.78 -1.30
CA SER A 51 -2.51 -1.78 -2.69
C SER A 51 -1.07 -2.30 -2.79
N ILE A 52 -0.89 -3.42 -3.50
CA ILE A 52 0.41 -4.07 -3.69
C ILE A 52 0.81 -3.98 -5.17
N GLY A 53 2.04 -3.56 -5.45
CA GLY A 53 2.57 -3.52 -6.81
C GLY A 53 2.71 -4.93 -7.39
N LYS A 54 2.43 -5.11 -8.68
CA LYS A 54 2.49 -6.45 -9.32
C LYS A 54 3.86 -7.15 -9.29
N GLN A 55 4.93 -6.41 -8.97
CA GLN A 55 6.30 -6.90 -8.92
C GLN A 55 6.80 -7.09 -7.47
N ALA A 56 5.92 -6.87 -6.49
CA ALA A 56 6.19 -7.07 -5.08
C ALA A 56 6.25 -8.56 -4.71
#